data_AF-A0AAD4WBB4-F1
#
_entry.id   AF-A0AAD4WBB4-F1
#
_cell.length_a   1.000
_cell.length_b   1.000
_cell.length_c   1.000
_cell.angle_alpha   90.00
_cell.angle_beta   90.00
_cell.angle_gamma   90.00
#
_symmetry.space_group_name_H-M   'P 1'
#
loop_
_entity.id
_entity.type
_entity.pdbx_description
1 polymer ?
#
loop_
_entity_poly.entity_id
_entity_poly.type
_entity_poly.pdbx_seq_one_letter_code
_entity_poly.pdbx_strand_id
1 'polypeptide(L)'
;MYSEQQLNTFELVKELGLAVEIKMDYRKGSEVVVSAEEIGRGIREVMEKDSDTRERVKEMSVKSKKALLDGGSSHSSLGCFIDQIQL
;
A
#
# COMPACT_ATOMS: atom_id res chain seq x y z
N MET A 1 -2.39 -13.59 -10.21
CA MET A 1 -2.21 -12.43 -9.31
C MET A 1 -1.51 -12.89 -8.04
N TYR A 2 -0.19 -13.12 -8.08
CA TYR A 2 0.60 -13.62 -6.93
C TYR A 2 2.08 -13.23 -6.97
N SER A 3 2.62 -12.86 -8.14
CA SER A 3 4.03 -12.50 -8.31
C SER A 3 4.42 -11.22 -7.58
N GLU A 4 3.57 -10.20 -7.64
CA GLU A 4 3.93 -8.84 -7.19
C GLU A 4 3.70 -8.61 -5.69
N GLN A 5 3.10 -9.56 -4.95
CA GLN A 5 2.76 -9.36 -3.55
C GLN A 5 3.97 -9.08 -2.66
N GLN A 6 5.12 -9.72 -2.93
CA GLN A 6 6.35 -9.48 -2.16
C GLN A 6 6.85 -8.06 -2.37
N LEU A 7 6.82 -7.59 -3.63
CA LEU A 7 7.23 -6.23 -3.98
C LEU A 7 6.29 -5.19 -3.37
N ASN A 8 4.97 -5.39 -3.52
CA ASN A 8 3.98 -4.50 -2.93
C ASN A 8 4.07 -4.47 -1.40
N THR A 9 4.39 -5.61 -0.76
CA THR A 9 4.61 -5.66 0.70
C THR A 9 5.86 -4.87 1.09
N PHE A 10 6.96 -5.00 0.34
CA PHE A 10 8.16 -4.22 0.56
C PHE A 10 7.89 -2.71 0.41
N GLU A 11 7.23 -2.30 -0.67
CA GLU A 11 6.86 -0.90 -0.90
C GLU A 11 5.96 -0.37 0.24
N LEU A 12 4.88 -1.07 0.59
CA LEU A 12 3.95 -0.63 1.63
C LEU A 12 4.59 -0.55 3.02
N VAL A 13 5.51 -1.46 3.35
CA VAL A 13 6.11 -1.54 4.70
C VAL A 13 7.39 -0.69 4.80
N LYS A 14 8.32 -0.83 3.85
CA LYS A 14 9.66 -0.21 3.94
C LYS A 14 9.72 1.16 3.27
N GLU A 15 9.08 1.33 2.12
CA GLU A 15 9.21 2.59 1.36
C GLU A 15 8.15 3.61 1.79
N LEU A 16 6.88 3.21 1.80
CA LEU A 16 5.77 4.11 2.10
C LEU A 16 5.42 4.14 3.60
N GLY A 17 5.71 3.06 4.34
CA GLY A 17 5.40 2.94 5.76
C GLY A 17 3.90 3.02 6.07
N LEU A 18 3.08 2.45 5.18
CA LEU A 18 1.62 2.41 5.24
C LEU A 18 1.07 1.10 5.83
N ALA A 19 1.92 0.10 6.05
CA ALA A 19 1.53 -1.22 6.52
C ALA A 19 2.42 -1.72 7.66
N VAL A 20 1.85 -2.62 8.47
CA VAL A 20 2.56 -3.35 9.53
C VAL A 20 3.08 -4.67 8.98
N GLU A 21 4.34 -4.98 9.24
CA GLU A 21 4.99 -6.21 8.80
C GLU A 21 4.54 -7.40 9.66
N ILE A 22 3.93 -8.41 9.03
CA ILE A 22 3.69 -9.71 9.68
C ILE A 22 4.73 -10.73 9.21
N LYS A 23 4.87 -10.92 7.89
CA LYS A 23 5.82 -11.86 7.28
C LYS A 23 6.15 -11.46 5.84
N MET A 24 7.28 -10.79 5.63
CA MET A 24 7.64 -10.20 4.32
C MET A 24 8.09 -11.24 3.28
N ASP A 25 8.67 -12.35 3.73
CA ASP A 25 9.18 -13.45 2.91
C ASP A 25 8.12 -14.54 2.62
N TYR A 26 6.85 -14.31 2.97
CA TYR A 26 5.78 -15.24 2.66
C TYR A 26 5.66 -15.47 1.15
N ARG A 27 5.52 -16.75 0.75
CA ARG A 27 5.26 -17.19 -0.62
C ARG A 27 4.19 -18.26 -0.59
N LYS A 28 3.23 -18.19 -1.53
CA LYS A 28 2.24 -19.26 -1.67
C LYS A 28 2.95 -20.58 -2.00
N GLY A 29 2.72 -21.61 -1.19
CA GLY A 29 3.36 -22.92 -1.33
C GLY A 29 4.68 -23.08 -0.58
N SER A 30 5.13 -22.06 0.18
CA SER A 30 6.19 -22.27 1.17
C SER A 30 5.61 -22.95 2.42
N GLU A 31 6.45 -23.72 3.12
CA GLU A 31 6.12 -24.31 4.43
C GLU A 31 6.09 -23.27 5.56
N VAL A 32 6.07 -21.98 5.22
CA VAL A 32 6.07 -20.88 6.19
C VAL A 32 4.69 -20.76 6.81
N VAL A 33 4.61 -21.16 8.08
CA VAL A 33 3.44 -20.96 8.93
C VAL A 33 3.72 -19.79 9.87
N VAL A 34 2.86 -18.77 9.85
CA VAL A 34 2.94 -17.64 10.78
C VAL A 34 2.31 -18.05 12.10
N SER A 35 3.00 -17.80 13.21
CA SER A 35 2.49 -18.15 14.53
C SER A 35 1.31 -17.26 14.96
N ALA A 36 0.46 -17.78 15.85
CA ALA A 36 -0.62 -16.99 16.44
C ALA A 36 -0.08 -15.77 17.21
N GLU A 37 1.12 -15.86 17.77
CA GLU A 37 1.79 -14.76 18.46
C GLU A 37 2.16 -13.62 17.50
N GLU A 38 2.78 -13.93 16.36
CA GLU A 38 3.13 -12.95 15.32
C GLU A 38 1.88 -12.27 14.74
N ILE A 39 0.82 -13.04 14.48
CA ILE A 39 -0.47 -12.50 14.05
C ILE A 39 -1.04 -11.56 15.12
N GLY A 40 -1.06 -11.99 16.38
CA GLY A 40 -1.56 -11.18 17.49
C GLY A 40 -0.77 -9.90 17.69
N ARG A 41 0.56 -9.93 17.48
CA ARG A 41 1.41 -8.74 17.50
C ARG A 41 1.04 -7.77 16.38
N GLY A 42 0.96 -8.23 15.13
CA GLY A 42 0.59 -7.39 13.99
C GLY A 42 -0.81 -6.76 14.13
N ILE A 43 -1.78 -7.50 14.67
CA ILE A 43 -3.12 -6.97 14.97
C ILE A 43 -3.05 -5.85 16.02
N ARG A 44 -2.27 -6.03 17.09
CA ARG A 44 -2.14 -4.98 18.12
C ARG A 44 -1.49 -3.72 17.55
N GLU A 45 -0.41 -3.88 16.79
CA GLU A 45 0.32 -2.77 16.17
C GLU A 45 -0.56 -1.98 15.19
N VAL A 46 -1.33 -2.64 14.32
CA VAL A 46 -2.20 -1.93 13.37
C VAL A 46 -3.39 -1.23 14.04
N MET A 47 -3.81 -1.70 15.23
CA MET A 47 -4.91 -1.13 16.00
C MET A 47 -4.50 0.03 16.91
N GLU A 48 -3.19 0.34 17.01
CA GLU A 48 -2.67 1.47 17.76
C GLU A 48 -3.19 2.80 17.16
N LYS A 49 -3.91 3.58 17.98
CA LYS A 49 -4.77 4.67 17.49
C LYS A 49 -3.98 5.84 16.91
N ASP A 50 -2.86 6.17 17.56
CA ASP A 50 -2.03 7.33 17.27
C ASP A 50 -0.67 6.90 16.68
N SER A 51 -0.67 5.84 15.87
CA SER A 51 0.52 5.36 15.18
C SER A 51 0.86 6.21 13.96
N ASP A 52 2.15 6.45 13.74
CA ASP A 52 2.70 7.11 12.55
C ASP A 52 2.18 6.46 11.25
N THR A 53 2.06 5.12 11.22
CA THR A 53 1.50 4.38 10.09
C THR A 53 0.08 4.85 9.76
N ARG A 54 -0.77 5.06 10.78
CA ARG A 54 -2.15 5.49 10.58
C ARG A 54 -2.25 6.94 10.11
N GLU A 55 -1.35 7.81 10.57
CA GLU A 55 -1.22 9.17 10.07
C GLU A 55 -0.83 9.16 8.58
N ARG A 56 0.23 8.42 8.21
CA ARG A 56 0.68 8.29 6.82
C ARG A 56 -0.41 7.71 5.90
N VAL A 57 -1.19 6.73 6.37
CA VAL A 57 -2.34 6.19 5.62
C VAL A 57 -3.40 7.26 5.36
N LYS A 58 -3.72 8.11 6.33
CA LYS A 58 -4.65 9.22 6.13
C LYS A 58 -4.12 10.23 5.12
N GLU A 59 -2.85 10.61 5.23
CA GLU A 59 -2.21 11.52 4.28
C GLU A 59 -2.20 10.96 2.85
N MET A 60 -1.80 9.69 2.70
CA MET A 60 -1.80 9.02 1.41
C MET A 60 -3.21 8.96 0.82
N SER A 61 -4.23 8.64 1.64
CA SER A 61 -5.63 8.66 1.20
C SER A 61 -6.05 10.01 0.62
N VAL A 62 -5.66 11.12 1.26
CA VAL A 62 -5.94 12.47 0.76
C VAL A 62 -5.19 12.74 -0.54
N LYS A 63 -3.90 12.39 -0.62
CA LYS A 63 -3.07 12.57 -1.83
C LYS A 63 -3.65 11.79 -3.02
N SER A 64 -3.99 10.51 -2.83
CA SER A 64 -4.58 9.65 -3.86
C SER A 64 -5.91 10.20 -4.38
N LYS A 65 -6.78 10.71 -3.50
CA LYS A 65 -8.04 11.36 -3.93
C LYS A 65 -7.77 12.62 -4.74
N LYS A 66 -6.86 13.49 -4.27
CA LYS A 66 -6.50 14.73 -4.98
C LYS A 66 -5.90 14.48 -6.36
N ALA A 67 -5.13 13.41 -6.55
CA ALA A 67 -4.56 13.06 -7.84
C ALA A 67 -5.63 12.78 -8.93
N LEU A 68 -6.82 12.33 -8.52
CA LEU A 68 -7.92 11.94 -9.43
C LEU A 68 -8.92 13.07 -9.71
N LEU A 69 -8.98 14.11 -8.88
CA LEU A 69 -9.89 15.25 -9.09
C LEU A 69 -9.47 16.09 -10.30
N ASP A 70 -10.37 16.94 -10.79
CA ASP A 70 -10.08 17.89 -11.87
C ASP A 70 -8.86 18.76 -11.52
N GLY A 71 -7.90 18.82 -12.45
CA GLY A 71 -6.59 19.45 -12.23
C GLY A 71 -5.60 18.64 -11.40
N GLY A 72 -5.99 17.45 -10.94
CA GLY A 72 -5.12 16.46 -10.31
C GLY A 72 -4.13 15.85 -11.29
N SER A 73 -3.05 15.27 -10.76
CA SER A 73 -1.97 14.72 -11.58
C SER A 73 -2.44 13.57 -12.48
N SER A 74 -3.11 12.55 -11.93
CA SER A 74 -3.62 11.42 -12.71
C SER A 74 -4.72 11.83 -13.68
N HIS A 75 -5.61 12.75 -13.28
CA HIS A 75 -6.62 13.32 -14.18
C HIS A 75 -5.95 13.99 -15.40
N SER A 76 -4.94 14.82 -15.16
CA SER A 76 -4.21 15.53 -16.21
C SER A 76 -3.45 14.57 -17.13
N SER A 77 -2.74 13.58 -16.55
CA SER A 77 -2.02 12.57 -17.33
C SER A 77 -2.94 11.74 -18.21
N LEU A 78 -4.14 11.39 -17.73
CA LEU A 78 -5.13 10.67 -18.53
C LEU A 78 -5.64 11.52 -19.69
N GLY A 79 -5.88 12.82 -19.48
CA GLY A 79 -6.24 13.75 -20.56
C GLY A 79 -5.17 13.79 -21.65
N CYS A 80 -3.90 13.99 -21.26
CA CYS A 80 -2.78 13.98 -22.22
C CYS A 80 -2.66 12.65 -22.96
N PHE A 81 -2.89 11.52 -22.29
CA PHE A 81 -2.87 10.21 -22.94
C PHE A 81 -3.98 10.06 -23.99
N ILE A 82 -5.20 10.54 -23.69
CA ILE A 82 -6.32 10.51 -24.65
C ILE A 82 -5.99 11.36 -25.88
N ASP A 83 -5.43 12.57 -25.68
CA ASP A 83 -5.03 13.44 -26.79
C ASP A 83 -3.97 12.78 -27.68
N GLN A 84 -3.03 12.02 -27.08
CA GLN A 84 -1.97 11.32 -27.81
C GLN A 84 -2.48 10.17 -28.69
N ILE A 85 -3.51 9.44 -28.26
CA ILE A 85 -4.05 8.32 -29.03
C ILE A 85 -5.10 8.75 -30.08
N GLN A 86 -5.59 9.99 -29.99
CA GLN A 86 -6.56 10.56 -30.93
C GLN A 86 -5.92 11.35 -32.08
N LEU A 87 -4.61 11.60 -32.02
CA LEU A 87 -3.77 12.15 -33.09
C LEU A 87 -3.15 11.03 -33.94
#